data_AF-A0A3D4TFY9-F1
#
_entry.id   AF-A0A3D4TFY9-F1
#
_cell.length_a   1.000
_cell.length_b   1.000
_cell.length_c   1.000
_cell.angle_alpha   90.00
_cell.angle_beta   90.00
_cell.angle_gamma   90.00
#
_symmetry.space_group_name_H-M   'P 1'
#
loop_
_entity.id
_entity.type
_entity.pdbx_description
1 polymer ?
#
loop_
_entity_poly.entity_id
_entity_poly.type
_entity_poly.pdbx_seq_one_letter_code
_entity_poly.pdbx_strand_id
1 'polypeptide(L)'
;MLQKLKVKWGVSWWQFTLIFTTFALGGSACGWLGRQVLQYLDIDNAAIRIPLYIIIVTLLWPICVLAISIPLGQFRFFKNYISRIGRKMAGKKDA
;
A
#
# COMPACT_ATOMS: atom_id res chain seq x y z
N MET A 1 -10.12 17.17 7.93
CA MET A 1 -9.83 15.72 7.95
C MET A 1 -8.32 15.42 7.90
N LEU A 2 -7.56 16.04 6.99
CA LEU A 2 -6.11 15.81 6.85
C LEU A 2 -5.30 16.11 8.12
N GLN A 3 -5.62 17.20 8.84
CA GLN A 3 -4.96 17.52 10.12
C GLN A 3 -5.16 16.42 11.18
N LYS A 4 -6.35 15.80 11.27
CA LYS A 4 -6.60 14.69 12.20
C LYS A 4 -5.71 13.49 11.87
N LEU A 5 -5.50 13.22 10.58
CA LEU A 5 -4.67 12.12 10.11
C LEU A 5 -3.18 12.37 10.39
N LYS A 6 -2.71 13.59 10.13
CA LYS A 6 -1.36 14.04 10.48
C LYS A 6 -1.08 13.85 11.98
N VAL A 7 -2.00 14.33 12.84
CA VAL A 7 -1.89 14.20 14.30
C VAL A 7 -1.91 12.73 14.73
N LYS A 8 -2.81 11.92 14.18
CA LYS A 8 -2.89 10.47 14.44
C LYS A 8 -1.59 9.73 14.08
N TRP A 9 -0.90 10.18 13.03
CA TRP A 9 0.37 9.59 12.60
C TRP A 9 1.59 10.19 13.29
N GLY A 10 1.46 11.33 13.97
CA GLY A 10 2.55 11.99 14.69
C GLY A 10 3.64 12.54 13.76
N VAL A 11 3.28 12.98 12.55
CA VAL A 11 4.24 13.40 11.51
C VAL A 11 4.22 14.91 11.26
N SER A 12 5.34 15.46 10.79
CA SER A 12 5.41 16.86 10.35
C SER A 12 4.61 17.09 9.04
N TRP A 13 4.36 18.34 8.66
CA TRP A 13 3.67 18.63 7.39
C TRP A 13 4.46 18.14 6.17
N TRP A 14 5.79 18.25 6.21
CA TRP A 14 6.66 17.73 5.15
C TRP A 14 6.56 16.21 5.03
N GLN A 15 6.68 15.49 6.15
CA GLN A 15 6.54 14.03 6.17
C GLN A 15 5.15 13.60 5.73
N PHE A 16 4.10 14.30 6.16
CA PHE A 16 2.73 14.03 5.75
C PHE A 16 2.56 14.08 4.24
N THR A 17 3.08 15.12 3.59
CA THR A 17 3.05 15.24 2.13
C THR A 17 3.80 14.10 1.45
N LEU A 18 5.02 13.77 1.90
CA LEU A 18 5.81 12.66 1.33
C LEU A 18 5.10 11.32 1.50
N ILE A 19 4.46 11.08 2.64
CA ILE A 19 3.66 9.88 2.89
C ILE A 19 2.48 9.82 1.92
N PHE A 20 1.76 10.93 1.74
CA PHE A 20 0.62 10.99 0.83
C PHE A 20 1.05 10.77 -0.64
N THR A 21 2.16 11.37 -1.05
CA THR A 21 2.79 11.12 -2.36
C THR A 21 3.21 9.66 -2.51
N THR A 22 3.78 9.05 -1.47
CA THR A 22 4.14 7.62 -1.48
C THR A 22 2.91 6.74 -1.66
N PHE A 23 1.79 7.05 -1.00
CA PHE A 23 0.53 6.32 -1.19
C PHE A 23 0.00 6.46 -2.62
N ALA A 24 0.03 7.66 -3.20
CA ALA A 24 -0.43 7.91 -4.56
C ALA A 24 0.43 7.16 -5.60
N LEU A 25 1.76 7.28 -5.48
CA LEU A 25 2.71 6.61 -6.37
C LEU A 25 2.70 5.10 -6.19
N GLY A 26 2.76 4.61 -4.96
CA GLY A 26 2.72 3.18 -4.64
C GLY A 26 1.40 2.52 -5.05
N GLY A 27 0.27 3.21 -4.86
CA GLY A 27 -1.05 2.75 -5.33
C GLY A 27 -1.15 2.69 -6.85
N SER A 28 -0.65 3.72 -7.55
CA SER A 28 -0.62 3.75 -9.01
C SER A 28 0.27 2.65 -9.59
N ALA A 29 1.47 2.48 -9.02
CA ALA A 29 2.40 1.41 -9.39
C ALA A 29 1.79 0.02 -9.16
N CYS A 30 1.13 -0.19 -8.02
CA CYS A 30 0.47 -1.45 -7.70
C CYS A 30 -0.66 -1.78 -8.69
N GLY A 31 -1.54 -0.81 -8.99
CA GLY A 31 -2.61 -1.01 -9.96
C GLY A 31 -2.12 -1.25 -11.38
N TRP A 32 -0.97 -0.65 -11.77
CA TRP A 32 -0.31 -0.97 -13.02
C TRP A 32 0.25 -2.40 -13.02
N LEU A 33 1.00 -2.80 -11.99
CA LEU A 33 1.55 -4.15 -11.87
C LEU A 33 0.46 -5.24 -11.80
N GLY A 34 -0.62 -5.01 -11.06
CA GLY A 34 -1.73 -5.95 -10.99
C GLY A 34 -2.40 -6.18 -12.35
N ARG A 35 -2.48 -5.15 -13.20
CA ARG A 35 -2.95 -5.30 -14.58
C ARG A 35 -1.97 -6.10 -15.43
N GLN A 36 -0.67 -5.84 -15.30
CA GLN A 36 0.36 -6.59 -16.01
C GLN A 36 0.30 -8.08 -15.64
N VAL A 37 0.22 -8.42 -14.36
CA VAL A 37 0.14 -9.81 -13.89
C VAL A 37 -1.07 -10.53 -14.48
N LEU A 38 -2.25 -9.89 -14.52
CA LEU A 38 -3.44 -10.50 -15.13
C LEU A 38 -3.33 -10.69 -16.64
N GLN A 39 -2.66 -9.77 -17.34
CA GLN A 39 -2.38 -9.91 -18.77
C GLN A 39 -1.45 -11.10 -19.02
N TYR A 40 -0.43 -11.31 -18.19
CA TYR A 40 0.45 -12.48 -18.30
C TYR A 40 -0.25 -13.81 -18.00
N LEU A 41 -1.31 -13.80 -17.19
CA LEU A 41 -2.09 -15.00 -16.85
C LEU A 41 -3.19 -15.30 -17.87
N ASP A 42 -3.36 -14.46 -18.90
CA ASP A 42 -4.34 -14.62 -19.99
C ASP A 42 -5.79 -14.86 -19.49
N ILE A 43 -6.18 -14.17 -18.42
CA ILE A 43 -7.51 -14.34 -17.80
C ILE A 43 -8.54 -13.45 -18.51
N ASP A 44 -9.26 -14.04 -19.46
CA ASP A 44 -10.29 -13.33 -20.24
C ASP A 44 -11.64 -13.21 -19.54
N ASN A 45 -12.00 -14.14 -18.67
CA ASN A 45 -13.30 -14.12 -18.00
C ASN A 45 -13.36 -12.99 -16.96
N ALA A 46 -14.15 -11.95 -17.25
CA ALA A 46 -14.33 -10.78 -16.39
C ALA A 46 -14.78 -11.14 -14.96
N ALA A 47 -15.61 -12.17 -14.79
CA ALA A 47 -16.10 -12.60 -13.48
C ALA A 47 -14.97 -13.17 -12.59
N ILE A 48 -13.92 -13.72 -13.20
CA ILE A 48 -12.73 -14.24 -12.50
C ILE A 48 -11.65 -13.15 -12.41
N ARG A 49 -11.50 -12.36 -13.48
CA ARG A 49 -10.47 -11.32 -13.60
C ARG A 49 -10.60 -10.25 -12.53
N ILE A 50 -11.81 -9.79 -12.24
CA ILE A 50 -12.06 -8.73 -11.25
C ILE A 50 -11.69 -9.14 -9.82
N PRO A 51 -12.21 -10.25 -9.26
CA PRO A 51 -11.83 -10.66 -7.92
C PRO A 51 -10.34 -11.01 -7.84
N LEU A 52 -9.78 -11.65 -8.88
CA LEU A 52 -8.35 -11.96 -8.94
C LEU A 52 -7.50 -10.68 -8.95
N TYR A 53 -7.91 -9.64 -9.69
CA TYR A 53 -7.27 -8.33 -9.67
C TYR A 53 -7.20 -7.75 -8.27
N ILE A 54 -8.33 -7.76 -7.54
CA ILE A 54 -8.41 -7.22 -6.18
C ILE A 54 -7.45 -7.96 -5.25
N ILE A 55 -7.42 -9.30 -5.31
CA ILE A 55 -6.50 -10.11 -4.52
C ILE A 55 -5.05 -9.76 -4.84
N ILE A 56 -4.68 -9.76 -6.12
CA ILE A 56 -3.32 -9.47 -6.58
C ILE A 56 -2.88 -8.08 -6.13
N VAL A 57 -3.68 -7.05 -6.39
CA VAL A 57 -3.37 -5.66 -6.02
C VAL A 57 -3.26 -5.52 -4.50
N THR A 58 -4.11 -6.19 -3.73
CA THR A 58 -4.06 -6.13 -2.26
C THR A 58 -2.76 -6.74 -1.73
N LEU A 59 -2.31 -7.86 -2.31
CA LEU A 59 -1.06 -8.53 -1.93
C LEU A 59 0.20 -7.77 -2.42
N LEU A 60 0.14 -7.15 -3.60
CA LEU A 60 1.23 -6.37 -4.18
C LEU A 60 1.41 -5.00 -3.51
N TRP A 61 0.32 -4.42 -3.01
CA TRP A 61 0.31 -3.08 -2.44
C TRP A 61 1.40 -2.82 -1.38
N PRO A 62 1.59 -3.65 -0.34
CA PRO A 62 2.63 -3.41 0.66
C PRO A 62 4.04 -3.41 0.05
N ILE A 63 4.28 -4.21 -0.99
CA ILE A 63 5.56 -4.27 -1.71
C ILE A 63 5.78 -2.96 -2.47
N CYS A 64 4.77 -2.52 -3.23
CA CYS A 64 4.85 -1.30 -4.05
C CYS A 64 5.06 -0.05 -3.20
N VAL A 65 4.31 0.08 -2.11
CA VAL A 65 4.42 1.21 -1.20
C VAL A 65 5.77 1.22 -0.49
N LEU A 66 6.28 0.06 -0.07
CA LEU A 66 7.63 -0.02 0.50
C LEU A 66 8.71 0.37 -0.50
N ALA A 67 8.63 -0.12 -1.75
CA ALA A 67 9.60 0.22 -2.79
C ALA A 67 9.66 1.73 -3.05
N ILE A 68 8.50 2.39 -3.21
CA ILE A 68 8.41 3.84 -3.44
C ILE A 68 8.80 4.64 -2.19
N SER A 69 8.61 4.11 -1.00
CA SER A 69 8.97 4.79 0.25
C SER A 69 10.48 4.90 0.48
N ILE A 70 11.30 4.10 -0.21
CA ILE A 70 12.77 4.12 -0.12
C ILE A 70 13.33 5.46 -0.63
N PRO A 71 13.11 5.87 -1.91
CA PRO A 71 13.63 7.13 -2.41
C PRO A 71 13.01 8.36 -1.72
N LEU A 72 11.80 8.24 -1.16
CA LEU A 72 11.12 9.32 -0.44
C LEU A 72 11.50 9.40 1.06
N GLY A 73 12.38 8.52 1.54
CA GLY A 73 12.83 8.49 2.94
C GLY A 73 11.74 8.12 3.96
N GLN A 74 10.59 7.59 3.52
CA GLN A 74 9.46 7.21 4.39
C GLN A 74 9.43 5.70 4.72
N PHE A 75 10.47 4.94 4.37
CA PHE A 75 10.51 3.48 4.55
C PHE A 75 10.22 3.03 5.99
N ARG A 76 10.83 3.66 7.00
CA ARG A 76 10.60 3.30 8.41
C ARG A 76 9.15 3.53 8.84
N PHE A 77 8.51 4.60 8.34
CA PHE A 77 7.10 4.86 8.59
C PHE A 77 6.22 3.73 8.01
N PHE A 78 6.41 3.40 6.74
CA PHE A 78 5.60 2.40 6.05
C PHE A 78 5.84 0.98 6.56
N LYS A 79 7.09 0.61 6.88
CA LYS A 79 7.40 -0.67 7.54
C LYS A 79 6.64 -0.82 8.85
N ASN A 80 6.64 0.21 9.70
CA ASN A 80 5.92 0.21 10.97
C ASN A 80 4.39 0.23 10.77
N TYR A 81 3.91 0.91 9.73
CA TYR A 81 2.49 0.96 9.38
C TYR A 81 2.00 -0.42 8.93
N ILE A 82 2.69 -1.07 7.99
CA ILE A 82 2.37 -2.39 7.48
C ILE A 82 2.48 -3.45 8.58
N SER A 83 3.54 -3.39 9.40
CA SER A 83 3.69 -4.32 10.53
C SER A 83 2.54 -4.23 11.53
N ARG A 84 2.07 -3.01 11.85
CA ARG A 84 0.89 -2.80 12.70
C ARG A 84 -0.38 -3.39 12.09
N ILE A 85 -0.58 -3.24 10.77
CA ILE A 85 -1.73 -3.86 10.09
C ILE A 85 -1.60 -5.39 10.12
N GLY A 86 -0.43 -5.93 9.80
CA GLY A 86 -0.15 -7.37 9.83
C GLY A 86 -0.41 -8.00 11.19
N ARG A 87 0.02 -7.36 12.28
CA ARG A 87 -0.23 -7.84 13.66
C ARG A 87 -1.73 -7.91 13.97
N LYS A 88 -2.50 -6.90 13.55
CA LYS A 88 -3.95 -6.87 13.72
C LYS A 88 -4.65 -7.97 12.91
N MET A 89 -4.22 -8.20 11.67
CA MET A 89 -4.76 -9.29 10.84
C MET A 89 -4.41 -10.66 11.42
N ALA A 90 -3.23 -10.82 12.03
CA ALA A 90 -2.80 -12.06 12.67
C ALA A 90 -3.38 -12.28 14.08
N GLY A 91 -4.27 -11.41 14.57
CA GLY A 91 -4.88 -11.53 15.89
C GLY A 91 -3.92 -11.35 17.08
N LYS A 92 -2.68 -10.91 16.83
CA LYS A 92 -1.73 -10.59 17.90
C LYS A 92 -2.10 -9.22 18.47
N LYS A 93 -2.64 -9.20 19.70
CA LYS A 93 -2.87 -7.96 20.47
C LYS A 93 -1.54 -7.19 20.53
N ASP A 94 -1.60 -5.90 20.17
CA ASP A 94 -0.51 -4.97 20.42
C ASP A 94 -0.28 -4.95 21.95
N ALA A 95 0.80 -5.58 22.40
CA ALA A 95 1.26 -5.59 23.80
C ALA A 95 2.08 -4.33 24.10
#